data_AF-A0AA87ZPW5-F1
#
_entry.id   AF-A0AA87ZPW5-F1
#
_cell.length_a   1.000
_cell.length_b   1.000
_cell.length_c   1.000
_cell.angle_alpha   90.00
_cell.angle_beta   90.00
_cell.angle_gamma   90.00
#
_symmetry.space_group_name_H-M   'P 1'
#
loop_
_entity.id
_entity.type
_entity.pdbx_description
1 polymer ?
#
loop_
_entity_poly.entity_id
_entity_poly.type
_entity_poly.pdbx_seq_one_letter_code
_entity_poly.pdbx_strand_id
1 'polypeptide(L)'
;MAKTETSPDAARPWQSYHTVYTNAKAGMDGVDKEKVQRIVYEVSKGSKFFENEERKEAFIRQKIENMRSRCAKITSADSSHYRTHKTVKSGLSSSKYICETVAEKRIVELEATRDLSRVWIHVDMDAFYAAVETLSNPLLEGKPMAVGSMSMISTANYEARKFGIRAAMPGFIAHKLCPELIFVRPDFKKYTHYSDLTRKVFRRYDPNFMAASLDEAYLDVTEVCTEKGTSGEEVAKEIRAGVFEETGLTCSAGVAPNRLLAKVCSDINKPNGQFVLPNNRMAVVTFISSLPIRKVNILTEKPHGQLYLQIGGIGKVTEHILRDALGISTCEEILQKASYICALFSHSTSGLELSPVSAQDMLLTDTPEVRLRKSISNERTFSATGDETLLYRKLDPFEVLKSIQARTLKKSTNS
;
A
#
# COMPACT_ATOMS: atom_id res chain seq x y z
N MET A 1 35.97 -37.00 20.30
CA MET A 1 35.77 -35.76 19.52
C MET A 1 34.72 -36.04 18.46
N ALA A 2 33.54 -35.45 18.60
CA ALA A 2 32.62 -35.21 17.50
C ALA A 2 31.79 -34.00 17.93
N LYS A 3 32.27 -32.81 17.59
CA LYS A 3 31.49 -31.58 17.75
C LYS A 3 30.35 -31.70 16.74
N THR A 4 29.14 -31.84 17.24
CA THR A 4 27.91 -31.68 16.47
C THR A 4 27.93 -30.28 15.87
N GLU A 5 28.18 -30.18 14.57
CA GLU A 5 28.04 -28.93 13.83
C GLU A 5 26.56 -28.52 13.86
N THR A 6 26.24 -27.59 14.74
CA THR A 6 24.99 -26.85 14.70
C THR A 6 24.94 -26.07 13.39
N SER A 7 24.00 -26.43 12.51
CA SER A 7 23.63 -25.64 11.34
C SER A 7 23.55 -24.14 11.70
N PRO A 8 24.12 -23.23 10.88
CA PRO A 8 24.04 -21.78 11.13
C PRO A 8 22.59 -21.27 11.23
N ASP A 9 21.65 -21.99 10.64
CA ASP A 9 20.21 -21.69 10.60
C ASP A 9 19.52 -21.87 11.98
N ALA A 10 20.15 -22.60 12.91
CA ALA A 10 19.63 -22.78 14.28
C ALA A 10 19.95 -21.59 15.21
N ALA A 11 20.92 -20.74 14.87
CA ALA A 11 21.40 -19.68 15.76
C ALA A 11 20.54 -18.40 15.73
N ARG A 12 19.71 -18.21 14.70
CA ARG A 12 18.88 -17.00 14.51
C ARG A 12 17.49 -17.32 13.95
N PRO A 13 16.63 -18.04 14.69
CA PRO A 13 15.33 -18.50 14.21
C PRO A 13 14.35 -17.36 13.86
N TRP A 14 14.63 -16.12 14.27
CA TRP A 14 13.83 -14.95 13.91
C TRP A 14 14.03 -14.48 12.46
N GLN A 15 15.10 -14.89 11.77
CA GLN A 15 15.37 -14.47 10.38
C GLN A 15 14.37 -15.05 9.38
N SER A 16 13.86 -16.25 9.65
CA SER A 16 12.85 -16.93 8.84
C SER A 16 11.41 -16.54 9.20
N TYR A 17 11.21 -15.79 10.28
CA TYR A 17 9.89 -15.29 10.67
C TYR A 17 9.56 -14.04 9.86
N HIS A 18 8.81 -14.21 8.77
CA HIS A 18 8.50 -13.13 7.83
C HIS A 18 7.18 -12.42 8.16
N THR A 19 6.45 -12.85 9.18
CA THR A 19 5.22 -12.23 9.71
C THR A 19 5.42 -10.76 10.12
N VAL A 20 6.66 -10.30 10.13
CA VAL A 20 7.05 -8.99 10.64
C VAL A 20 6.48 -7.86 9.79
N TYR A 21 6.04 -6.85 10.53
CA TYR A 21 5.83 -5.47 10.15
C TYR A 21 7.14 -4.80 9.65
N THR A 22 7.87 -5.40 8.72
CA THR A 22 9.22 -4.97 8.27
C THR A 22 9.25 -4.01 7.09
N ASN A 23 8.10 -3.73 6.46
CA ASN A 23 8.07 -2.83 5.30
C ASN A 23 8.55 -1.42 5.70
N ALA A 24 9.53 -0.88 5.00
CA ALA A 24 9.99 0.49 5.24
C ALA A 24 8.81 1.47 5.15
N LYS A 25 8.58 2.21 6.24
CA LYS A 25 7.64 3.33 6.30
C LYS A 25 8.46 4.60 6.54
N ALA A 26 7.98 5.74 6.06
CA ALA A 26 8.67 7.01 6.27
C ALA A 26 8.97 7.25 7.75
N GLY A 27 10.20 7.69 8.06
CA GLY A 27 10.67 7.91 9.43
C GLY A 27 11.21 6.68 10.14
N MET A 28 11.50 5.58 9.41
CA MET A 28 12.09 4.35 9.96
C MET A 28 13.51 4.10 9.42
N ASP A 29 14.15 5.12 8.87
CA ASP A 29 15.54 5.03 8.39
C ASP A 29 16.48 4.85 9.58
N GLY A 30 17.44 3.93 9.45
CA GLY A 30 18.40 3.62 10.52
C GLY A 30 17.86 2.73 11.66
N VAL A 31 16.61 2.25 11.59
CA VAL A 31 16.08 1.30 12.58
C VAL A 31 16.88 -0.01 12.54
N ASP A 32 17.27 -0.50 13.72
CA ASP A 32 17.86 -1.84 13.89
C ASP A 32 16.81 -2.93 13.61
N LYS A 33 16.74 -3.34 12.34
CA LYS A 33 15.78 -4.34 11.86
C LYS A 33 15.96 -5.69 12.54
N GLU A 34 17.20 -6.08 12.85
CA GLU A 34 17.47 -7.37 13.48
C GLU A 34 16.95 -7.39 14.92
N LYS A 35 17.20 -6.33 15.69
CA LYS A 35 16.63 -6.19 17.04
C LYS A 35 15.12 -6.23 17.03
N VAL A 36 14.49 -5.50 16.11
CA VAL A 36 13.01 -5.48 15.99
C VAL A 36 12.47 -6.86 15.65
N GLN A 37 13.04 -7.54 14.65
CA GLN A 37 12.63 -8.89 14.26
C GLN A 37 12.78 -9.89 15.41
N ARG A 38 13.90 -9.85 16.12
CA ARG A 38 14.16 -10.73 17.28
C ARG A 38 13.11 -10.53 18.37
N ILE A 39 12.84 -9.30 18.78
CA ILE A 39 11.86 -9.01 19.84
C ILE A 39 10.46 -9.42 19.40
N VAL A 40 10.07 -9.11 18.16
CA VAL A 40 8.76 -9.50 17.62
C VAL A 40 8.62 -11.03 17.64
N TYR A 41 9.65 -11.76 17.21
CA TYR A 41 9.67 -13.22 17.21
C TYR A 41 9.56 -13.77 18.64
N GLU A 42 10.42 -13.34 19.56
CA GLU A 42 10.45 -13.82 20.94
C GLU A 42 9.12 -13.63 21.66
N VAL A 43 8.47 -12.48 21.44
CA VAL A 43 7.19 -12.15 22.06
C VAL A 43 6.03 -12.90 21.40
N SER A 44 6.14 -13.25 20.11
CA SER A 44 5.06 -13.92 19.37
C SER A 44 5.12 -15.45 19.48
N LYS A 45 6.33 -16.02 19.61
CA LYS A 45 6.58 -17.47 19.59
C LYS A 45 5.71 -18.21 20.61
N GLY A 46 5.06 -19.29 20.17
CA GLY A 46 4.19 -20.12 21.00
C GLY A 46 2.79 -19.56 21.24
N SER A 47 2.44 -18.43 20.64
CA SER A 47 1.05 -17.93 20.63
C SER A 47 0.21 -18.57 19.52
N LYS A 48 -1.11 -18.64 19.71
CA LYS A 48 -2.05 -19.06 18.64
C LYS A 48 -1.97 -18.19 17.39
N PHE A 49 -1.61 -16.91 17.54
CA PHE A 49 -1.39 -16.02 16.41
C PHE A 49 -0.17 -16.45 15.61
N PHE A 50 0.94 -16.75 16.29
CA PHE A 50 2.17 -17.23 15.66
C PHE A 50 1.95 -18.54 14.89
N GLU A 51 1.29 -19.53 15.49
CA GLU A 51 0.94 -20.79 14.82
C GLU A 51 0.06 -20.57 13.56
N ASN A 52 -0.86 -19.61 13.62
CA ASN A 52 -1.68 -19.24 12.46
C ASN A 52 -0.86 -18.59 11.35
N GLU A 53 0.12 -17.77 11.71
CA GLU A 53 1.01 -17.15 10.74
C GLU A 53 1.98 -18.15 10.13
N GLU A 54 2.50 -19.12 10.89
CA GLU A 54 3.27 -20.24 10.36
C GLU A 54 2.46 -21.07 9.35
N ARG A 55 1.17 -21.33 9.63
CA ARG A 55 0.26 -22.00 8.70
C ARG A 55 0.07 -21.18 7.41
N LYS A 56 -0.09 -19.86 7.52
CA LYS A 56 -0.19 -18.98 6.33
C LYS A 56 1.11 -18.96 5.54
N GLU A 57 2.26 -18.91 6.19
CA GLU A 57 3.57 -18.97 5.53
C GLU A 57 3.82 -20.31 4.83
N ALA A 58 3.42 -21.43 5.43
CA ALA A 58 3.43 -22.74 4.78
C ALA A 58 2.54 -22.75 3.52
N PHE A 59 1.34 -22.18 3.60
CA PHE A 59 0.45 -22.05 2.45
C PHE A 59 1.04 -21.16 1.33
N ILE A 60 1.69 -20.05 1.69
CA ILE A 60 2.39 -19.18 0.73
C ILE A 60 3.54 -19.93 0.07
N ARG A 61 4.35 -20.68 0.83
CA ARG A 61 5.42 -21.53 0.29
C ARG A 61 4.90 -22.55 -0.71
N GLN A 62 3.79 -23.20 -0.40
CA GLN A 62 3.13 -24.13 -1.33
C GLN A 62 2.67 -23.43 -2.61
N LYS A 63 2.10 -22.21 -2.51
CA LYS A 63 1.75 -21.40 -3.69
C LYS A 63 2.96 -21.05 -4.54
N ILE A 64 4.07 -20.66 -3.92
CA ILE A 64 5.34 -20.34 -4.60
C ILE A 64 5.85 -21.57 -5.36
N GLU A 65 5.86 -22.74 -4.73
CA GLU A 65 6.32 -23.98 -5.37
C GLU A 65 5.43 -24.41 -6.54
N ASN A 66 4.11 -24.31 -6.37
CA ASN A 66 3.16 -24.52 -7.46
C ASN A 66 3.42 -23.55 -8.62
N MET A 67 3.74 -22.28 -8.32
CA MET A 67 4.05 -21.28 -9.33
C MET A 67 5.36 -21.59 -10.06
N ARG A 68 6.41 -21.98 -9.33
CA ARG A 68 7.69 -22.43 -9.91
C ARG A 68 7.49 -23.63 -10.83
N SER A 69 6.71 -24.62 -10.39
CA SER A 69 6.36 -25.79 -11.21
C SER A 69 5.61 -25.40 -12.49
N ARG A 70 4.66 -24.45 -12.42
CA ARG A 70 3.98 -23.93 -13.62
C ARG A 70 4.94 -23.17 -14.54
N CYS A 71 5.84 -22.37 -13.97
CA CYS A 71 6.87 -21.65 -14.71
C CYS A 71 7.82 -22.62 -15.44
N ALA A 72 8.25 -23.70 -14.78
CA ALA A 72 9.09 -24.72 -15.37
C ALA A 72 8.40 -25.44 -16.54
N LYS A 73 7.08 -25.67 -16.46
CA LYS A 73 6.29 -26.25 -17.57
C LYS A 73 6.22 -25.36 -18.80
N ILE A 74 6.20 -24.03 -18.62
CA ILE A 74 6.29 -23.08 -19.74
C ILE A 74 7.66 -23.20 -20.42
N THR A 75 8.72 -23.45 -19.64
CA THR A 75 10.07 -23.70 -20.15
C THR A 75 10.22 -25.09 -20.79
N SER A 76 9.55 -26.12 -20.26
CA SER A 76 9.68 -27.53 -20.69
C SER A 76 8.66 -27.97 -21.74
N ALA A 77 7.73 -27.12 -22.16
CA ALA A 77 6.79 -27.41 -23.25
C ALA A 77 7.50 -27.56 -24.63
N ASP A 78 8.83 -27.47 -24.67
CA ASP A 78 9.67 -27.82 -25.80
C ASP A 78 10.34 -29.18 -25.62
N SER A 79 9.85 -30.20 -26.35
CA SER A 79 10.69 -31.27 -26.91
C SER A 79 10.01 -32.14 -28.00
N SER A 80 8.71 -31.99 -28.34
CA SER A 80 8.05 -32.93 -29.28
C SER A 80 7.30 -32.34 -30.49
N HIS A 81 7.43 -31.06 -30.82
CA HIS A 81 6.70 -30.51 -31.98
C HIS A 81 7.41 -29.46 -32.85
N TYR A 82 8.74 -29.46 -32.90
CA TYR A 82 9.49 -28.61 -33.81
C TYR A 82 10.50 -29.41 -34.63
N ARG A 83 9.98 -30.20 -35.57
CA ARG A 83 10.79 -30.74 -36.67
C ARG A 83 10.02 -30.77 -38.00
N THR A 84 9.30 -29.70 -38.34
CA THR A 84 8.96 -29.35 -39.74
C THR A 84 8.11 -28.08 -39.77
N HIS A 85 8.74 -26.91 -39.94
CA HIS A 85 8.44 -25.99 -41.05
C HIS A 85 9.29 -24.71 -40.91
N LYS A 86 9.78 -24.29 -42.07
CA LYS A 86 10.79 -23.29 -42.37
C LYS A 86 10.48 -21.87 -41.84
N THR A 87 11.53 -21.24 -41.32
CA THR A 87 11.80 -19.78 -41.31
C THR A 87 10.85 -18.85 -40.54
N VAL A 88 11.00 -18.82 -39.21
CA VAL A 88 10.75 -17.60 -38.41
C VAL A 88 11.88 -17.47 -37.40
N LYS A 89 12.42 -16.27 -37.23
CA LYS A 89 13.52 -15.96 -36.32
C LYS A 89 13.16 -16.37 -34.88
N SER A 90 14.13 -16.98 -34.20
CA SER A 90 14.21 -17.33 -32.77
C SER A 90 13.45 -18.59 -32.30
N GLY A 91 14.21 -19.55 -31.78
CA GLY A 91 13.75 -20.85 -31.28
C GLY A 91 13.04 -20.75 -29.93
N LEU A 92 11.84 -20.18 -29.92
CA LEU A 92 10.96 -20.14 -28.76
C LEU A 92 9.74 -21.06 -28.98
N SER A 93 9.38 -21.84 -27.95
CA SER A 93 8.15 -22.66 -27.89
C SER A 93 6.90 -21.91 -28.38
N SER A 94 5.94 -22.60 -29.02
CA SER A 94 4.69 -21.99 -29.49
C SER A 94 3.93 -21.29 -28.35
N SER A 95 3.92 -21.86 -27.14
CA SER A 95 3.26 -21.24 -25.99
C SER A 95 3.99 -20.01 -25.47
N LYS A 96 5.33 -20.04 -25.46
CA LYS A 96 6.16 -18.90 -25.03
C LYS A 96 6.05 -17.73 -26.03
N TYR A 97 6.11 -18.03 -27.31
CA TYR A 97 5.94 -17.07 -28.40
C TYR A 97 4.56 -16.37 -28.36
N ILE A 98 3.48 -17.13 -28.11
CA ILE A 98 2.14 -16.54 -27.95
C ILE A 98 2.10 -15.59 -26.74
N CYS A 99 2.70 -15.98 -25.61
CA CYS A 99 2.71 -15.14 -24.41
C CYS A 99 3.53 -13.86 -24.60
N GLU A 100 4.65 -13.94 -25.32
CA GLU A 100 5.45 -12.76 -25.69
C GLU A 100 4.69 -11.84 -26.64
N THR A 101 4.06 -12.39 -27.69
CA THR A 101 3.24 -11.60 -28.62
C THR A 101 2.08 -10.89 -27.90
N VAL A 102 1.42 -11.56 -26.96
CA VAL A 102 0.34 -10.98 -26.15
C VAL A 102 0.87 -9.88 -25.23
N ALA A 103 2.00 -10.11 -24.56
CA ALA A 103 2.62 -9.12 -23.67
C ALA A 103 3.09 -7.88 -24.43
N GLU A 104 3.77 -8.05 -25.56
CA GLU A 104 4.24 -6.94 -26.41
C GLU A 104 3.08 -6.11 -26.94
N LYS A 105 2.04 -6.77 -27.49
CA LYS A 105 0.84 -6.09 -27.96
C LYS A 105 0.20 -5.27 -26.84
N ARG A 106 0.11 -5.84 -25.64
CA ARG A 106 -0.48 -5.16 -24.50
C ARG A 106 0.33 -3.95 -24.06
N ILE A 107 1.65 -4.04 -24.04
CA ILE A 107 2.53 -2.92 -23.72
C ILE A 107 2.36 -1.81 -24.76
N VAL A 108 2.34 -2.14 -26.05
CA VAL A 108 2.13 -1.16 -27.13
C VAL A 108 0.78 -0.44 -26.99
N GLU A 109 -0.31 -1.17 -26.71
CA GLU A 109 -1.64 -0.58 -26.48
C GLU A 109 -1.65 0.40 -25.31
N LEU A 110 -0.99 0.03 -24.20
CA LEU A 110 -0.89 0.88 -23.01
C LEU A 110 -0.01 2.12 -23.27
N GLU A 111 1.12 1.95 -23.95
CA GLU A 111 2.00 3.06 -24.33
C GLU A 111 1.28 4.04 -25.28
N ALA A 112 0.48 3.53 -26.21
CA ALA A 112 -0.28 4.35 -27.18
C ALA A 112 -1.38 5.20 -26.52
N THR A 113 -1.84 4.83 -25.34
CA THR A 113 -2.92 5.51 -24.61
C THR A 113 -2.41 6.26 -23.38
N ARG A 114 -1.09 6.40 -23.20
CA ARG A 114 -0.50 7.17 -22.12
C ARG A 114 -0.86 8.66 -22.24
N ASP A 115 -1.45 9.20 -21.19
CA ASP A 115 -1.68 10.63 -21.01
C ASP A 115 -0.69 11.20 -19.98
N LEU A 116 0.03 12.26 -20.37
CA LEU A 116 0.95 13.02 -19.51
C LEU A 116 0.54 14.50 -19.39
N SER A 117 -0.63 14.87 -19.92
CA SER A 117 -1.12 16.25 -19.91
C SER A 117 -1.63 16.71 -18.53
N ARG A 118 -2.02 15.76 -17.67
CA ARG A 118 -2.58 16.04 -16.35
C ARG A 118 -1.50 16.32 -15.30
N VAL A 119 -1.85 17.12 -14.31
CA VAL A 119 -1.02 17.37 -13.12
C VAL A 119 -1.80 16.92 -11.90
N TRP A 120 -1.45 15.76 -11.37
CA TRP A 120 -2.05 15.20 -10.16
C TRP A 120 -1.19 15.52 -8.94
N ILE A 121 -1.86 15.89 -7.86
CA ILE A 121 -1.25 16.00 -6.53
C ILE A 121 -1.89 14.96 -5.61
N HIS A 122 -1.06 14.14 -4.98
CA HIS A 122 -1.46 13.35 -3.83
C HIS A 122 -0.96 14.03 -2.56
N VAL A 123 -1.86 14.29 -1.61
CA VAL A 123 -1.53 14.85 -0.29
C VAL A 123 -1.77 13.80 0.78
N ASP A 124 -0.82 13.66 1.71
CA ASP A 124 -0.84 12.67 2.79
C ASP A 124 -0.35 13.33 4.10
N MET A 125 -1.23 13.48 5.10
CA MET A 125 -0.90 14.12 6.38
C MET A 125 0.16 13.33 7.15
N ASP A 126 1.11 14.02 7.77
CA ASP A 126 2.25 13.36 8.41
C ASP A 126 1.88 12.79 9.78
N ALA A 127 1.93 11.46 9.91
CA ALA A 127 1.57 10.75 11.14
C ALA A 127 0.24 11.22 11.75
N PHE A 128 -0.77 11.47 10.90
CA PHE A 128 -1.97 12.25 11.18
C PHE A 128 -2.53 12.18 12.61
N TYR A 129 -3.01 11.02 13.08
CA TYR A 129 -3.61 10.95 14.41
C TYR A 129 -2.61 11.30 15.52
N ALA A 130 -1.36 10.86 15.40
CA ALA A 130 -0.33 11.20 16.38
C ALA A 130 0.02 12.70 16.36
N ALA A 131 0.08 13.31 15.19
CA ALA A 131 0.31 14.75 15.05
C ALA A 131 -0.86 15.56 15.67
N VAL A 132 -2.10 15.15 15.43
CA VAL A 132 -3.31 15.75 16.04
C VAL A 132 -3.28 15.66 17.57
N GLU A 133 -2.90 14.50 18.14
CA GLU A 133 -2.79 14.36 19.59
C GLU A 133 -1.64 15.19 20.17
N THR A 134 -0.52 15.29 19.46
CA THR A 134 0.63 16.11 19.86
C THR A 134 0.26 17.60 19.86
N LEU A 135 -0.44 18.06 18.82
CA LEU A 135 -0.96 19.44 18.76
C LEU A 135 -1.93 19.75 19.91
N SER A 136 -2.75 18.77 20.31
CA SER A 136 -3.70 18.93 21.42
C SER A 136 -3.04 18.90 22.81
N ASN A 137 -1.86 18.27 22.92
CA ASN A 137 -1.16 18.07 24.18
C ASN A 137 0.35 18.23 23.97
N PRO A 138 0.89 19.45 24.19
CA PRO A 138 2.31 19.74 24.01
C PRO A 138 3.26 18.87 24.85
N LEU A 139 2.78 18.23 25.92
CA LEU A 139 3.59 17.30 26.73
C LEU A 139 4.03 16.04 25.96
N LEU A 140 3.42 15.77 24.81
CA LEU A 140 3.77 14.65 23.91
C LEU A 140 4.88 15.01 22.92
N GLU A 141 5.18 16.30 22.75
CA GLU A 141 6.19 16.76 21.80
C GLU A 141 7.58 16.18 22.13
N GLY A 142 8.27 15.69 21.10
CA GLY A 142 9.59 15.08 21.24
C GLY A 142 9.62 13.71 21.95
N LYS A 143 8.47 13.16 22.38
CA LYS A 143 8.40 11.86 23.07
C LYS A 143 7.88 10.77 22.13
N PRO A 144 8.37 9.52 22.24
CA PRO A 144 7.81 8.41 21.47
C PRO A 144 6.37 8.15 21.90
N MET A 145 5.43 8.24 20.96
CA MET A 145 4.02 8.00 21.24
C MET A 145 3.32 7.22 20.11
N ALA A 146 2.26 6.50 20.49
CA ALA A 146 1.39 5.78 19.57
C ALA A 146 -0.09 6.00 19.90
N VAL A 147 -0.90 6.20 18.85
CA VAL A 147 -2.36 6.21 18.96
C VAL A 147 -2.87 4.78 18.81
N GLY A 148 -3.61 4.30 19.80
CA GLY A 148 -4.15 2.94 19.82
C GLY A 148 -4.29 2.39 21.23
N SER A 149 -3.94 1.12 21.39
CA SER A 149 -3.99 0.41 22.67
C SER A 149 -2.88 -0.64 22.75
N MET A 150 -2.75 -1.28 23.90
CA MET A 150 -1.89 -2.46 24.07
C MET A 150 -2.23 -3.58 23.08
N SER A 151 -3.48 -3.67 22.60
CA SER A 151 -3.87 -4.68 21.62
C SER A 151 -3.43 -4.34 20.21
N MET A 152 -3.53 -3.07 19.80
CA MET A 152 -3.23 -2.66 18.43
C MET A 152 -2.94 -1.16 18.32
N ILE A 153 -1.91 -0.81 17.54
CA ILE A 153 -1.54 0.55 17.19
C ILE A 153 -2.17 0.96 15.86
N SER A 154 -2.86 2.09 15.85
CA SER A 154 -3.39 2.72 14.63
C SER A 154 -2.30 3.53 13.92
N THR A 155 -1.55 4.36 14.64
CA THR A 155 -0.41 5.09 14.11
C THR A 155 0.60 5.42 15.21
N ALA A 156 1.83 5.74 14.80
CA ALA A 156 2.91 6.15 15.69
C ALA A 156 3.58 7.40 15.12
N ASN A 157 4.03 8.30 16.01
CA ASN A 157 4.80 9.48 15.63
C ASN A 157 6.21 9.09 15.14
N TYR A 158 6.94 10.06 14.59
CA TYR A 158 8.25 9.82 14.00
C TYR A 158 9.30 9.43 15.06
N GLU A 159 9.14 9.91 16.28
CA GLU A 159 9.95 9.58 17.45
C GLU A 159 9.85 8.10 17.79
N ALA A 160 8.62 7.54 17.86
CA ALA A 160 8.40 6.12 18.09
C ALA A 160 8.85 5.26 16.90
N ARG A 161 8.73 5.74 15.66
CA ARG A 161 9.16 5.01 14.46
C ARG A 161 10.65 4.69 14.43
N LYS A 162 11.49 5.52 15.07
CA LYS A 162 12.94 5.25 15.26
C LYS A 162 13.23 3.97 16.04
N PHE A 163 12.27 3.48 16.84
CA PHE A 163 12.36 2.21 17.56
C PHE A 163 11.77 1.01 16.79
N GLY A 164 11.33 1.22 15.55
CA GLY A 164 10.64 0.20 14.76
C GLY A 164 9.11 0.16 14.98
N ILE A 165 8.57 1.04 15.83
CA ILE A 165 7.13 1.07 16.15
C ILE A 165 6.33 1.65 14.99
N ARG A 166 5.20 1.04 14.66
CA ARG A 166 4.40 1.42 13.49
C ARG A 166 2.95 1.02 13.63
N ALA A 167 2.13 1.55 12.71
CA ALA A 167 0.76 1.11 12.50
C ALA A 167 0.67 -0.41 12.28
N ALA A 168 -0.43 -0.99 12.78
CA ALA A 168 -0.75 -2.43 12.78
C ALA A 168 0.14 -3.31 13.68
N MET A 169 1.06 -2.73 14.45
CA MET A 169 1.81 -3.46 15.48
C MET A 169 0.99 -3.57 16.78
N PRO A 170 0.97 -4.72 17.47
CA PRO A 170 0.41 -4.83 18.81
C PRO A 170 1.15 -3.94 19.80
N GLY A 171 0.41 -3.21 20.64
CA GLY A 171 1.00 -2.28 21.59
C GLY A 171 1.91 -2.93 22.63
N PHE A 172 1.61 -4.15 23.08
CA PHE A 172 2.49 -4.87 24.00
C PHE A 172 3.86 -5.21 23.40
N ILE A 173 3.94 -5.44 22.07
CA ILE A 173 5.21 -5.62 21.37
C ILE A 173 5.93 -4.28 21.26
N ALA A 174 5.23 -3.22 20.89
CA ALA A 174 5.80 -1.87 20.80
C ALA A 174 6.39 -1.39 22.13
N HIS A 175 5.72 -1.70 23.25
CA HIS A 175 6.20 -1.37 24.59
C HIS A 175 7.48 -2.14 24.98
N LYS A 176 7.69 -3.34 24.42
CA LYS A 176 8.98 -4.05 24.56
C LYS A 176 10.09 -3.42 23.73
N LEU A 177 9.76 -2.80 22.60
CA LEU A 177 10.73 -2.06 21.77
C LEU A 177 11.13 -0.72 22.41
N CYS A 178 10.18 -0.06 23.08
CA CYS A 178 10.33 1.24 23.72
C CYS A 178 9.48 1.28 25.01
N PRO A 179 10.07 0.99 26.19
CA PRO A 179 9.36 1.01 27.46
C PRO A 179 8.77 2.39 27.83
N GLU A 180 9.37 3.47 27.34
CA GLU A 180 8.93 4.86 27.52
C GLU A 180 7.79 5.28 26.56
N LEU A 181 7.31 4.37 25.70
CA LEU A 181 6.26 4.64 24.73
C LEU A 181 4.94 5.07 25.39
N ILE A 182 4.43 6.23 24.99
CA ILE A 182 3.16 6.77 25.47
C ILE A 182 2.02 6.30 24.56
N PHE A 183 0.99 5.68 25.14
CA PHE A 183 -0.22 5.32 24.41
C PHE A 183 -1.32 6.37 24.59
N VAL A 184 -1.88 6.82 23.47
CA VAL A 184 -3.04 7.72 23.44
C VAL A 184 -4.23 7.00 22.82
N ARG A 185 -5.41 7.12 23.43
CA ARG A 185 -6.63 6.50 22.89
C ARG A 185 -7.11 7.25 21.64
N PRO A 186 -7.59 6.56 20.60
CA PRO A 186 -8.10 7.22 19.40
C PRO A 186 -9.32 8.13 19.68
N ASP A 187 -9.28 9.37 19.19
CA ASP A 187 -10.43 10.28 19.14
C ASP A 187 -10.82 10.61 17.69
N PHE A 188 -11.72 9.79 17.13
CA PHE A 188 -12.18 9.97 15.76
C PHE A 188 -13.00 11.24 15.53
N LYS A 189 -13.57 11.87 16.57
CA LYS A 189 -14.26 13.17 16.40
C LYS A 189 -13.22 14.23 16.07
N LYS A 190 -12.13 14.26 16.84
CA LYS A 190 -10.99 15.15 16.61
C LYS A 190 -10.36 14.92 15.24
N TYR A 191 -10.12 13.66 14.85
CA TYR A 191 -9.52 13.36 13.55
C TYR A 191 -10.43 13.74 12.37
N THR A 192 -11.75 13.56 12.52
CA THR A 192 -12.70 14.00 11.50
C THR A 192 -12.69 15.53 11.37
N HIS A 193 -12.67 16.25 12.49
CA HIS A 193 -12.61 17.71 12.49
C HIS A 193 -11.41 18.25 11.72
N TYR A 194 -10.19 17.79 12.04
CA TYR A 194 -8.99 18.22 11.32
C TYR A 194 -8.99 17.77 9.86
N SER A 195 -9.52 16.59 9.54
CA SER A 195 -9.70 16.14 8.15
C SER A 195 -10.61 17.10 7.37
N ASP A 196 -11.70 17.56 7.97
CA ASP A 196 -12.63 18.48 7.33
C ASP A 196 -12.00 19.86 7.09
N LEU A 197 -11.15 20.34 8.02
CA LEU A 197 -10.35 21.55 7.84
C LEU A 197 -9.37 21.41 6.66
N THR A 198 -8.57 20.34 6.63
CA THR A 198 -7.66 20.05 5.52
C THR A 198 -8.42 19.99 4.18
N ARG A 199 -9.59 19.35 4.15
CA ARG A 199 -10.43 19.26 2.94
C ARG A 199 -11.00 20.60 2.49
N LYS A 200 -11.20 21.58 3.39
CA LYS A 200 -11.55 22.95 2.98
C LYS A 200 -10.43 23.56 2.14
N VAL A 201 -9.17 23.30 2.50
CA VAL A 201 -8.01 23.76 1.72
C VAL A 201 -8.02 23.12 0.34
N PHE A 202 -8.23 21.80 0.27
CA PHE A 202 -8.23 21.05 -1.00
C PHE A 202 -9.28 21.56 -2.00
N ARG A 203 -10.50 21.87 -1.53
CA ARG A 203 -11.59 22.39 -2.37
C ARG A 203 -11.26 23.70 -3.09
N ARG A 204 -10.26 24.46 -2.62
CA ARG A 204 -9.80 25.69 -3.30
C ARG A 204 -9.03 25.41 -4.60
N TYR A 205 -8.50 24.18 -4.74
CA TYR A 205 -7.66 23.76 -5.86
C TYR A 205 -8.34 22.73 -6.75
N ASP A 206 -9.15 21.85 -6.16
CA ASP A 206 -9.96 20.88 -6.88
C ASP A 206 -11.28 20.68 -6.11
N PRO A 207 -12.42 21.21 -6.61
CA PRO A 207 -13.71 21.02 -5.96
C PRO A 207 -14.19 19.56 -5.99
N ASN A 208 -13.66 18.75 -6.93
CA ASN A 208 -14.02 17.36 -7.17
C ASN A 208 -12.94 16.38 -6.66
N PHE A 209 -12.06 16.84 -5.78
CA PHE A 209 -10.96 16.03 -5.25
C PHE A 209 -11.44 14.69 -4.66
N MET A 210 -10.59 13.68 -4.74
CA MET A 210 -10.89 12.36 -4.18
C MET A 210 -10.26 12.17 -2.81
N ALA A 211 -11.09 12.24 -1.77
CA ALA A 211 -10.69 11.77 -0.44
C ALA A 211 -10.62 10.25 -0.40
N ALA A 212 -9.45 9.70 -0.10
CA ALA A 212 -9.27 8.26 0.06
C ALA A 212 -9.41 7.80 1.52
N SER A 213 -8.93 8.63 2.44
CA SER A 213 -9.04 8.41 3.89
C SER A 213 -9.35 9.73 4.61
N LEU A 214 -9.15 9.78 5.94
CA LEU A 214 -9.19 11.05 6.68
C LEU A 214 -7.95 11.92 6.42
N ASP A 215 -6.82 11.31 6.10
CA ASP A 215 -5.51 11.94 5.99
C ASP A 215 -4.95 12.03 4.57
N GLU A 216 -5.62 11.44 3.57
CA GLU A 216 -5.08 11.40 2.21
C GLU A 216 -6.13 11.73 1.13
N ALA A 217 -5.68 12.44 0.10
CA ALA A 217 -6.51 12.90 -1.01
C ALA A 217 -5.73 13.03 -2.33
N TYR A 218 -6.45 12.88 -3.44
CA TYR A 218 -5.96 13.14 -4.79
C TYR A 218 -6.67 14.36 -5.35
N LEU A 219 -5.89 15.30 -5.87
CA LEU A 219 -6.36 16.52 -6.50
C LEU A 219 -5.87 16.57 -7.93
N ASP A 220 -6.76 16.90 -8.86
CA ASP A 220 -6.38 17.28 -10.21
C ASP A 220 -6.21 18.80 -10.27
N VAL A 221 -4.97 19.27 -10.43
CA VAL A 221 -4.67 20.71 -10.44
C VAL A 221 -4.31 21.20 -11.84
N THR A 222 -4.61 20.42 -12.88
CA THR A 222 -4.28 20.74 -14.27
C THR A 222 -4.83 22.11 -14.69
N GLU A 223 -6.10 22.36 -14.41
CA GLU A 223 -6.78 23.63 -14.72
C GLU A 223 -6.15 24.80 -13.94
N VAL A 224 -5.94 24.62 -12.62
CA VAL A 224 -5.31 25.63 -11.76
C VAL A 224 -3.92 26.01 -12.25
N CYS A 225 -3.11 25.03 -12.67
CA CYS A 225 -1.77 25.27 -13.19
C CYS A 225 -1.82 26.09 -14.49
N THR A 226 -2.79 25.77 -15.36
CA THR A 226 -2.97 26.44 -16.65
C THR A 226 -3.47 27.87 -16.48
N GLU A 227 -4.51 28.10 -15.66
CA GLU A 227 -5.11 29.42 -15.45
C GLU A 227 -4.18 30.39 -14.74
N LYS A 228 -3.41 29.91 -13.74
CA LYS A 228 -2.49 30.75 -12.98
C LYS A 228 -1.09 30.86 -13.60
N GLY A 229 -0.78 30.04 -14.59
CA GLY A 229 0.57 29.92 -15.14
C GLY A 229 1.59 29.40 -14.12
N THR A 230 1.15 28.62 -13.13
CA THR A 230 1.99 28.07 -12.05
C THR A 230 2.29 26.60 -12.28
N SER A 231 3.43 26.14 -11.76
CA SER A 231 3.79 24.72 -11.76
C SER A 231 3.01 23.92 -10.71
N GLY A 232 2.87 22.61 -10.92
CA GLY A 232 2.31 21.71 -9.90
C GLY A 232 3.14 21.68 -8.61
N GLU A 233 4.44 22.00 -8.69
CA GLU A 233 5.31 22.15 -7.52
C GLU A 233 4.89 23.32 -6.63
N GLU A 234 4.63 24.48 -7.24
CA GLU A 234 4.17 25.68 -6.54
C GLU A 234 2.79 25.44 -5.93
N VAL A 235 1.86 24.85 -6.70
CA VAL A 235 0.53 24.51 -6.19
C VAL A 235 0.61 23.54 -5.00
N ALA A 236 1.47 22.51 -5.07
CA ALA A 236 1.68 21.59 -3.95
C ALA A 236 2.24 22.30 -2.70
N LYS A 237 3.16 23.26 -2.90
CA LYS A 237 3.73 24.06 -1.82
C LYS A 237 2.68 24.97 -1.18
N GLU A 238 1.84 25.61 -1.98
CA GLU A 238 0.71 26.42 -1.49
C GLU A 238 -0.30 25.58 -0.71
N ILE A 239 -0.67 24.40 -1.23
CA ILE A 239 -1.58 23.49 -0.53
C ILE A 239 -1.01 23.11 0.84
N ARG A 240 0.27 22.70 0.90
CA ARG A 240 0.93 22.33 2.16
C ARG A 240 0.97 23.49 3.14
N ALA A 241 1.31 24.69 2.67
CA ALA A 241 1.31 25.91 3.48
C ALA A 241 -0.09 26.23 4.01
N GLY A 242 -1.11 26.19 3.16
CA GLY A 242 -2.50 26.44 3.53
C GLY A 242 -3.06 25.39 4.49
N VAL A 243 -2.66 24.12 4.37
CA VAL A 243 -3.00 23.08 5.35
C VAL A 243 -2.37 23.39 6.71
N PHE A 244 -1.09 23.79 6.72
CA PHE A 244 -0.42 24.16 7.96
C PHE A 244 -1.03 25.40 8.61
N GLU A 245 -1.39 26.41 7.83
CA GLU A 245 -2.06 27.63 8.33
C GLU A 245 -3.43 27.33 8.93
N GLU A 246 -4.24 26.50 8.27
CA GLU A 246 -5.60 26.18 8.71
C GLU A 246 -5.62 25.21 9.91
N THR A 247 -4.62 24.33 10.04
CA THR A 247 -4.67 23.20 10.98
C THR A 247 -3.54 23.15 12.01
N GLY A 248 -2.42 23.83 11.78
CA GLY A 248 -1.18 23.65 12.53
C GLY A 248 -0.47 22.31 12.27
N LEU A 249 -0.96 21.49 11.32
CA LEU A 249 -0.41 20.17 11.01
C LEU A 249 0.32 20.18 9.68
N THR A 250 1.35 19.34 9.54
CA THR A 250 2.09 19.20 8.28
C THR A 250 1.53 18.07 7.42
N CYS A 251 1.74 18.20 6.12
CA CYS A 251 1.52 17.14 5.15
C CYS A 251 2.65 17.07 4.13
N SER A 252 2.79 15.89 3.54
CA SER A 252 3.65 15.66 2.38
C SER A 252 2.82 15.56 1.11
N ALA A 253 3.41 15.94 -0.01
CA ALA A 253 2.76 15.95 -1.31
C ALA A 253 3.59 15.27 -2.40
N GLY A 254 2.93 14.59 -3.32
CA GLY A 254 3.55 14.04 -4.52
C GLY A 254 2.88 14.61 -5.76
N VAL A 255 3.67 15.14 -6.69
CA VAL A 255 3.20 15.72 -7.95
C VAL A 255 3.61 14.80 -9.08
N ALA A 256 2.68 14.40 -9.94
CA ALA A 256 2.96 13.45 -11.02
C ALA A 256 1.89 13.52 -12.13
N PRO A 257 2.12 12.90 -13.31
CA PRO A 257 1.16 12.92 -14.41
C PRO A 257 -0.09 12.05 -14.18
N ASN A 258 -0.09 11.19 -13.16
CA ASN A 258 -1.25 10.39 -12.80
C ASN A 258 -1.31 10.17 -11.28
N ARG A 259 -2.49 9.76 -10.80
CA ARG A 259 -2.76 9.53 -9.36
C ARG A 259 -1.83 8.50 -8.77
N LEU A 260 -1.56 7.44 -9.52
CA LEU A 260 -0.74 6.33 -9.07
C LEU A 260 0.66 6.79 -8.68
N LEU A 261 1.33 7.49 -9.59
CA LEU A 261 2.68 8.03 -9.40
C LEU A 261 2.67 9.14 -8.36
N ALA A 262 1.63 9.97 -8.30
CA ALA A 262 1.49 11.02 -7.30
C ALA A 262 1.52 10.43 -5.88
N LYS A 263 0.80 9.32 -5.65
CA LYS A 263 0.84 8.60 -4.35
C LYS A 263 2.25 8.13 -4.01
N VAL A 264 2.95 7.50 -4.96
CA VAL A 264 4.33 7.02 -4.72
C VAL A 264 5.25 8.20 -4.39
N CYS A 265 5.15 9.29 -5.14
CA CYS A 265 5.94 10.51 -4.93
C CYS A 265 5.73 11.12 -3.54
N SER A 266 4.48 11.13 -3.05
CA SER A 266 4.14 11.72 -1.75
C SER A 266 4.81 11.03 -0.56
N ASP A 267 5.25 9.78 -0.71
CA ASP A 267 5.93 9.01 0.33
C ASP A 267 7.46 9.20 0.35
N ILE A 268 8.06 9.79 -0.69
CA ILE A 268 9.53 9.87 -0.85
C ILE A 268 10.14 10.86 0.14
N ASN A 269 9.63 12.09 0.17
CA ASN A 269 10.16 13.18 0.99
C ASN A 269 9.32 13.41 2.27
N LYS A 270 8.82 12.32 2.88
CA LYS A 270 8.12 12.40 4.18
C LYS A 270 9.13 12.48 5.35
N PRO A 271 8.83 13.24 6.42
CA PRO A 271 7.68 14.13 6.62
C PRO A 271 7.87 15.54 6.04
N ASN A 272 6.77 16.28 5.92
CA ASN A 272 6.71 17.70 5.57
C ASN A 272 7.58 18.08 4.36
N GLY A 273 7.50 17.27 3.32
CA GLY A 273 8.22 17.49 2.08
C GLY A 273 7.37 17.10 0.87
N GLN A 274 7.86 17.45 -0.31
CA GLN A 274 7.20 17.11 -1.56
C GLN A 274 8.18 16.54 -2.57
N PHE A 275 7.68 15.74 -3.49
CA PHE A 275 8.44 15.22 -4.63
C PHE A 275 7.67 15.44 -5.91
N VAL A 276 8.36 15.91 -6.95
CA VAL A 276 7.79 16.19 -8.27
C VAL A 276 8.39 15.22 -9.27
N LEU A 277 7.53 14.41 -9.89
CA LEU A 277 7.89 13.61 -11.04
C LEU A 277 7.52 14.41 -12.31
N PRO A 278 8.51 14.80 -13.13
CA PRO A 278 8.23 15.55 -14.35
C PRO A 278 7.28 14.81 -15.31
N ASN A 279 6.39 15.56 -15.95
CA ASN A 279 5.41 15.06 -16.92
C ASN A 279 6.05 14.75 -18.28
N ASN A 280 7.11 13.95 -18.31
CA ASN A 280 7.69 13.44 -19.55
C ASN A 280 7.99 11.95 -19.45
N ARG A 281 7.88 11.27 -20.59
CA ARG A 281 8.03 9.81 -20.68
C ARG A 281 9.35 9.32 -20.10
N MET A 282 10.46 9.99 -20.40
CA MET A 282 11.79 9.57 -19.97
C MET A 282 11.87 9.55 -18.44
N ALA A 283 11.50 10.65 -17.79
CA ALA A 283 11.50 10.77 -16.34
C ALA A 283 10.59 9.72 -15.69
N VAL A 284 9.39 9.52 -16.23
CA VAL A 284 8.42 8.54 -15.75
C VAL A 284 8.96 7.11 -15.84
N VAL A 285 9.49 6.71 -17.00
CA VAL A 285 10.04 5.35 -17.20
C VAL A 285 11.25 5.14 -16.31
N THR A 286 12.20 6.08 -16.26
CA THR A 286 13.38 6.00 -15.39
C THR A 286 13.00 5.86 -13.92
N PHE A 287 12.03 6.66 -13.47
CA PHE A 287 11.52 6.59 -12.11
C PHE A 287 10.94 5.21 -11.83
N ILE A 288 9.99 4.75 -12.65
CA ILE A 288 9.28 3.48 -12.44
C ILE A 288 10.25 2.30 -12.47
N SER A 289 11.17 2.21 -13.44
CA SER A 289 12.10 1.08 -13.57
C SER A 289 12.88 0.80 -12.30
N SER A 290 13.27 1.85 -11.56
CA SER A 290 14.02 1.74 -10.31
C SER A 290 13.17 1.38 -9.08
N LEU A 291 11.83 1.46 -9.18
CA LEU A 291 10.96 1.26 -8.01
C LEU A 291 10.91 -0.22 -7.59
N PRO A 292 11.02 -0.51 -6.28
CA PRO A 292 10.67 -1.81 -5.74
C PRO A 292 9.19 -2.10 -5.99
N ILE A 293 8.85 -3.34 -6.37
CA ILE A 293 7.45 -3.74 -6.64
C ILE A 293 6.51 -3.48 -5.46
N ARG A 294 7.04 -3.51 -4.23
CA ARG A 294 6.27 -3.24 -3.01
C ARG A 294 5.83 -1.77 -2.86
N LYS A 295 6.53 -0.84 -3.49
CA LYS A 295 6.23 0.60 -3.50
C LYS A 295 5.21 0.96 -4.58
N VAL A 296 4.94 0.05 -5.52
CA VAL A 296 3.97 0.25 -6.57
C VAL A 296 2.57 0.10 -5.99
N ASN A 297 1.83 1.19 -6.02
CA ASN A 297 0.38 1.11 -5.88
C ASN A 297 -0.17 0.53 -7.19
N ILE A 298 -1.27 -0.21 -7.15
CA ILE A 298 -1.94 -0.63 -8.38
C ILE A 298 -3.41 -0.33 -8.17
N LEU A 299 -3.95 0.45 -9.08
CA LEU A 299 -5.36 0.80 -9.10
C LEU A 299 -6.11 -0.32 -9.83
N THR A 300 -7.16 -0.88 -9.21
CA THR A 300 -7.85 -2.08 -9.72
C THR A 300 -9.29 -1.79 -10.12
N GLU A 301 -9.69 -2.29 -11.30
CA GLU A 301 -11.10 -2.53 -11.60
C GLU A 301 -11.52 -3.90 -11.08
N LYS A 302 -12.71 -4.00 -10.48
CA LYS A 302 -13.34 -5.30 -10.20
C LYS A 302 -14.29 -5.68 -11.34
N PRO A 303 -14.54 -6.98 -11.58
CA PRO A 303 -15.56 -7.41 -12.51
C PRO A 303 -16.90 -6.74 -12.12
N HIS A 304 -17.58 -6.17 -13.11
CA HIS A 304 -18.82 -5.35 -13.07
C HIS A 304 -18.66 -3.85 -13.37
N GLY A 305 -17.56 -3.41 -14.01
CA GLY A 305 -17.49 -2.07 -14.63
C GLY A 305 -17.54 -0.90 -13.64
N GLN A 306 -17.18 -1.14 -12.37
CA GLN A 306 -17.19 -0.11 -11.35
C GLN A 306 -15.76 0.11 -10.83
N LEU A 307 -15.27 1.33 -11.04
CA LEU A 307 -13.94 1.82 -10.68
C LEU A 307 -13.72 1.82 -9.16
N TYR A 308 -12.74 1.05 -8.69
CA TYR A 308 -12.27 1.12 -7.31
C TYR A 308 -10.90 1.79 -7.26
N LEU A 309 -10.76 2.79 -6.39
CA LEU A 309 -9.46 3.27 -5.98
C LEU A 309 -8.90 2.28 -4.95
N GLN A 310 -8.14 1.28 -5.41
CA GLN A 310 -7.35 0.44 -4.51
C GLN A 310 -5.96 1.06 -4.35
N ILE A 311 -5.73 1.71 -3.22
CA ILE A 311 -4.42 2.27 -2.86
C ILE A 311 -3.59 1.13 -2.27
N GLY A 312 -2.57 0.69 -3.00
CA GLY A 312 -1.72 -0.46 -2.65
C GLY A 312 -2.07 -1.72 -3.44
N GLY A 313 -1.24 -2.04 -4.43
CA GLY A 313 -1.50 -3.11 -5.39
C GLY A 313 -0.77 -4.41 -5.07
N ILE A 314 0.53 -4.33 -4.80
CA ILE A 314 1.36 -5.51 -4.52
C ILE A 314 1.49 -5.67 -3.01
N GLY A 315 0.65 -6.55 -2.45
CA GLY A 315 0.71 -6.98 -1.04
C GLY A 315 1.88 -7.92 -0.76
N LYS A 316 2.16 -8.19 0.53
CA LYS A 316 3.22 -9.13 0.97
C LYS A 316 3.18 -10.46 0.22
N VAL A 317 1.99 -11.05 0.07
CA VAL A 317 1.85 -12.36 -0.60
C VAL A 317 2.26 -12.29 -2.07
N THR A 318 1.75 -11.30 -2.81
CA THR A 318 2.07 -11.12 -4.23
C THR A 318 3.56 -10.79 -4.41
N GLU A 319 4.13 -9.93 -3.57
CA GLU A 319 5.56 -9.62 -3.56
C GLU A 319 6.41 -10.90 -3.39
N HIS A 320 6.07 -11.74 -2.42
CA HIS A 320 6.75 -13.02 -2.22
C HIS A 320 6.62 -13.96 -3.42
N ILE A 321 5.45 -14.04 -4.04
CA ILE A 321 5.26 -14.88 -5.24
C ILE A 321 6.12 -14.35 -6.39
N LEU A 322 6.06 -13.06 -6.68
CA LEU A 322 6.83 -12.42 -7.75
C LEU A 322 8.34 -12.58 -7.53
N ARG A 323 8.82 -12.31 -6.32
CA ARG A 323 10.25 -12.42 -5.98
C ARG A 323 10.72 -13.87 -5.94
N ASP A 324 10.05 -14.71 -5.16
CA ASP A 324 10.57 -16.03 -4.83
C ASP A 324 10.26 -17.06 -5.94
N ALA A 325 9.18 -16.88 -6.72
CA ALA A 325 8.87 -17.77 -7.86
C ALA A 325 9.45 -17.27 -9.19
N LEU A 326 9.44 -15.96 -9.44
CA LEU A 326 9.81 -15.39 -10.74
C LEU A 326 11.10 -14.56 -10.70
N GLY A 327 11.68 -14.29 -9.54
CA GLY A 327 12.86 -13.43 -9.42
C GLY A 327 12.55 -11.99 -9.85
N ILE A 328 11.41 -11.46 -9.42
CA ILE A 328 10.96 -10.09 -9.69
C ILE A 328 10.91 -9.30 -8.37
N SER A 329 11.67 -8.23 -8.29
CA SER A 329 11.83 -7.31 -7.17
C SER A 329 11.64 -5.84 -7.59
N THR A 330 11.86 -5.51 -8.86
CA THR A 330 11.65 -4.15 -9.41
C THR A 330 10.58 -4.12 -10.51
N CYS A 331 10.08 -2.92 -10.84
CA CYS A 331 9.16 -2.74 -11.96
C CYS A 331 9.79 -3.02 -13.32
N GLU A 332 11.09 -2.80 -13.47
CA GLU A 332 11.79 -3.15 -14.70
C GLU A 332 11.74 -4.67 -14.95
N GLU A 333 11.96 -5.46 -13.90
CA GLU A 333 11.90 -6.92 -13.98
C GLU A 333 10.48 -7.44 -14.29
N ILE A 334 9.43 -6.69 -13.88
CA ILE A 334 8.05 -6.97 -14.31
C ILE A 334 7.93 -6.87 -15.82
N LEU A 335 8.46 -5.82 -16.45
CA LEU A 335 8.42 -5.69 -17.92
C LEU A 335 9.23 -6.78 -18.62
N GLN A 336 10.45 -7.04 -18.13
CA GLN A 336 11.33 -8.07 -18.71
C GLN A 336 10.68 -9.47 -18.65
N LYS A 337 9.82 -9.71 -17.66
CA LYS A 337 9.12 -11.00 -17.46
C LYS A 337 7.62 -10.90 -17.74
N ALA A 338 7.19 -9.92 -18.54
CA ALA A 338 5.78 -9.69 -18.88
C ALA A 338 5.10 -10.92 -19.51
N SER A 339 5.83 -11.68 -20.34
CA SER A 339 5.31 -12.92 -20.95
C SER A 339 4.97 -13.99 -19.89
N TYR A 340 5.82 -14.16 -18.88
CA TYR A 340 5.56 -15.04 -17.75
C TYR A 340 4.38 -14.55 -16.91
N ILE A 341 4.27 -13.24 -16.71
CA ILE A 341 3.14 -12.65 -15.98
C ILE A 341 1.82 -12.94 -16.71
N CYS A 342 1.76 -12.67 -18.01
CA CYS A 342 0.58 -12.95 -18.83
C CYS A 342 0.20 -14.45 -18.86
N ALA A 343 1.19 -15.34 -18.80
CA ALA A 343 0.96 -16.79 -18.83
C ALA A 343 0.51 -17.37 -17.48
N LEU A 344 1.05 -16.85 -16.37
CA LEU A 344 0.91 -17.46 -15.05
C LEU A 344 -0.24 -16.86 -14.23
N PHE A 345 -0.56 -15.59 -14.48
CA PHE A 345 -1.59 -14.88 -13.76
C PHE A 345 -2.86 -14.70 -14.60
N SER A 346 -3.98 -14.40 -13.93
CA SER A 346 -5.24 -14.11 -14.63
C SER A 346 -5.07 -12.84 -15.49
N HIS A 347 -5.89 -12.70 -16.54
CA HIS A 347 -5.88 -11.49 -17.39
C HIS A 347 -6.05 -10.19 -16.57
N SER A 348 -6.87 -10.23 -15.51
CA SER A 348 -7.01 -9.09 -14.61
C SER A 348 -5.70 -8.80 -13.89
N THR A 349 -5.08 -9.82 -13.30
CA THR A 349 -3.81 -9.66 -12.56
C THR A 349 -2.66 -9.24 -13.48
N SER A 350 -2.54 -9.80 -14.68
CA SER A 350 -1.48 -9.42 -15.63
C SER A 350 -1.67 -7.99 -16.15
N GLY A 351 -2.92 -7.58 -16.44
CA GLY A 351 -3.22 -6.19 -16.78
C GLY A 351 -2.86 -5.21 -15.65
N LEU A 352 -3.10 -5.62 -14.40
CA LEU A 352 -2.77 -4.85 -13.20
C LEU A 352 -1.27 -4.76 -12.93
N GLU A 353 -0.50 -5.79 -13.24
CA GLU A 353 0.95 -5.77 -13.06
C GLU A 353 1.66 -4.98 -14.17
N LEU A 354 1.08 -4.91 -15.38
CA LEU A 354 1.65 -4.16 -16.51
C LEU A 354 1.24 -2.68 -16.55
N SER A 355 0.09 -2.29 -15.99
CA SER A 355 -0.42 -0.90 -15.99
C SER A 355 0.47 0.13 -15.26
N PRO A 356 1.11 -0.19 -14.12
CA PRO A 356 2.02 0.74 -13.46
C PRO A 356 3.21 1.10 -14.34
N VAL A 357 3.67 0.16 -15.18
CA VAL A 357 4.89 0.35 -15.96
C VAL A 357 4.66 1.09 -17.27
N SER A 358 3.42 1.10 -17.78
CA SER A 358 3.02 2.02 -18.83
C SER A 358 2.66 3.42 -18.31
N ALA A 359 2.72 3.66 -16.99
CA ALA A 359 2.29 4.90 -16.35
C ALA A 359 0.84 5.27 -16.66
N GLN A 360 0.01 4.25 -16.88
CA GLN A 360 -1.40 4.45 -17.14
C GLN A 360 -2.19 4.33 -15.85
N ASP A 361 -2.99 5.35 -15.58
CA ASP A 361 -4.12 5.19 -14.69
C ASP A 361 -5.17 4.37 -15.44
N MET A 362 -5.48 3.16 -14.98
CA MET A 362 -6.66 2.44 -15.49
C MET A 362 -7.96 3.17 -15.14
N LEU A 363 -7.93 4.14 -14.22
CA LEU A 363 -9.04 5.08 -14.06
C LEU A 363 -8.93 6.15 -15.13
N LEU A 364 -9.78 6.00 -16.15
CA LEU A 364 -10.26 7.05 -17.03
C LEU A 364 -10.27 8.41 -16.33
N THR A 365 -9.91 9.41 -17.14
CA THR A 365 -9.89 10.86 -16.95
C THR A 365 -11.18 11.48 -16.41
N ASP A 366 -12.19 10.68 -16.07
CA ASP A 366 -13.48 11.17 -15.64
C ASP A 366 -13.51 11.26 -14.11
N THR A 367 -13.80 12.48 -13.67
CA THR A 367 -14.28 12.85 -12.33
C THR A 367 -15.13 11.73 -11.71
N PRO A 368 -15.00 11.44 -10.41
CA PRO A 368 -15.69 10.30 -9.83
C PRO A 368 -17.19 10.51 -9.91
N GLU A 369 -17.87 9.71 -10.73
CA GLU A 369 -19.29 9.43 -10.54
C GLU A 369 -19.51 9.04 -9.07
N VAL A 370 -20.58 9.57 -8.48
CA VAL A 370 -20.96 9.36 -7.08
C VAL A 370 -20.82 7.88 -6.71
N ARG A 371 -19.77 7.55 -5.95
CA ARG A 371 -19.50 6.16 -5.57
C ARG A 371 -20.57 5.67 -4.60
N LEU A 372 -21.46 4.81 -5.07
CA LEU A 372 -22.41 4.10 -4.22
C LEU A 372 -21.66 3.10 -3.32
N ARG A 373 -21.88 3.22 -2.01
CA ARG A 373 -21.32 2.31 -1.01
C ARG A 373 -21.92 0.92 -1.21
N LYS A 374 -21.07 -0.10 -1.37
CA LYS A 374 -21.50 -1.47 -1.68
C LYS A 374 -21.86 -2.33 -0.48
N SER A 375 -21.26 -2.05 0.67
CA SER A 375 -21.56 -2.76 1.91
C SER A 375 -21.34 -1.87 3.13
N ILE A 376 -21.95 -2.28 4.23
CA ILE A 376 -21.70 -1.75 5.57
C ILE A 376 -21.55 -2.92 6.52
N SER A 377 -20.51 -2.89 7.36
CA SER A 377 -20.23 -3.94 8.33
C SER A 377 -19.77 -3.37 9.66
N ASN A 378 -19.89 -4.18 10.69
CA ASN A 378 -19.34 -3.91 12.02
C ASN A 378 -18.81 -5.21 12.60
N GLU A 379 -17.57 -5.17 13.08
CA GLU A 379 -16.90 -6.30 13.72
C GLU A 379 -16.32 -5.85 15.06
N ARG A 380 -16.27 -6.77 16.02
CA ARG A 380 -15.69 -6.54 17.33
C ARG A 380 -14.94 -7.78 17.77
N THR A 381 -13.66 -7.63 18.08
CA THR A 381 -12.86 -8.66 18.73
C THR A 381 -13.09 -8.60 20.25
N PHE A 382 -13.22 -9.75 20.90
CA PHE A 382 -13.41 -9.90 22.34
C PHE A 382 -12.72 -11.17 22.84
N SER A 383 -12.60 -11.33 24.15
CA SER A 383 -12.00 -12.51 24.77
C SER A 383 -12.73 -13.79 24.38
N ALA A 384 -11.99 -14.89 24.21
CA ALA A 384 -12.59 -16.19 23.90
C ALA A 384 -13.63 -16.58 24.96
N THR A 385 -14.79 -17.05 24.51
CA THR A 385 -15.90 -17.45 25.38
C THR A 385 -16.64 -18.63 24.76
N GLY A 386 -17.11 -19.54 25.60
CA GLY A 386 -18.09 -20.58 25.24
C GLY A 386 -19.51 -20.25 25.69
N ASP A 387 -19.72 -19.08 26.31
CA ASP A 387 -21.04 -18.63 26.77
C ASP A 387 -21.90 -18.19 25.57
N GLU A 388 -22.83 -19.05 25.17
CA GLU A 388 -23.79 -18.79 24.11
C GLU A 388 -24.64 -17.55 24.40
N THR A 389 -25.03 -17.31 25.65
CA THR A 389 -25.85 -16.15 26.04
C THR A 389 -25.10 -14.85 25.76
N LEU A 390 -23.81 -14.82 26.07
CA LEU A 390 -22.95 -13.68 25.74
C LEU A 390 -22.84 -13.50 24.22
N LEU A 391 -22.71 -14.57 23.44
CA LEU A 391 -22.66 -14.50 21.97
C LEU A 391 -23.96 -13.95 21.38
N TYR A 392 -25.12 -14.45 21.80
CA TYR A 392 -26.42 -13.93 21.38
C TYR A 392 -26.60 -12.46 21.75
N ARG A 393 -26.16 -12.05 22.94
CA ARG A 393 -26.18 -10.64 23.34
C ARG A 393 -25.28 -9.76 22.45
N LYS A 394 -24.13 -10.27 21.98
CA LYS A 394 -23.26 -9.54 21.04
C LYS A 394 -23.85 -9.47 19.62
N LEU A 395 -24.69 -10.44 19.26
CA LEU A 395 -25.40 -10.50 17.98
C LEU A 395 -26.72 -9.72 17.98
N ASP A 396 -27.13 -9.14 19.12
CA ASP A 396 -28.37 -8.39 19.24
C ASP A 396 -28.51 -7.37 18.09
N PRO A 397 -29.53 -7.54 17.20
CA PRO A 397 -29.74 -6.68 16.05
C PRO A 397 -29.83 -5.20 16.40
N PHE A 398 -30.35 -4.85 17.59
CA PHE A 398 -30.45 -3.45 18.00
C PHE A 398 -29.08 -2.83 18.28
N GLU A 399 -28.17 -3.56 18.93
CA GLU A 399 -26.81 -3.10 19.17
C GLU A 399 -26.00 -3.01 17.87
N VAL A 400 -26.20 -3.96 16.95
CA VAL A 400 -25.58 -3.94 15.61
C VAL A 400 -26.11 -2.77 14.79
N LEU A 401 -27.43 -2.58 14.72
CA LEU A 401 -28.08 -1.49 13.98
C LEU A 401 -27.71 -0.12 14.54
N LYS A 402 -27.73 0.05 15.86
CA LYS A 402 -27.32 1.31 16.52
C LYS A 402 -25.87 1.66 16.20
N SER A 403 -24.98 0.67 16.20
CA SER A 403 -23.58 0.87 15.80
C SER A 403 -23.42 1.20 14.32
N ILE A 404 -24.27 0.66 13.44
CA ILE A 404 -24.27 0.94 12.01
C ILE A 404 -24.86 2.35 11.73
N GLN A 405 -25.96 2.72 12.39
CA GLN A 405 -26.61 4.02 12.26
C GLN A 405 -25.69 5.16 12.70
N ALA A 406 -25.01 5.02 13.84
CA ALA A 406 -24.02 5.99 14.32
C ALA A 406 -22.86 6.25 13.33
N ARG A 407 -22.58 5.28 12.44
CA ARG A 407 -21.57 5.42 11.37
C ARG A 407 -22.16 5.95 10.06
N THR A 408 -23.48 5.83 9.85
CA THR A 408 -24.15 6.19 8.59
C THR A 408 -24.67 7.62 8.59
N LEU A 409 -25.19 8.10 9.73
CA LEU A 409 -25.69 9.47 9.91
C LEU A 409 -24.60 10.56 9.81
N LYS A 410 -23.33 10.18 9.73
CA LYS A 410 -22.20 11.11 9.50
C LYS A 410 -22.09 11.65 8.06
N LYS A 411 -22.91 11.17 7.11
CA LYS A 411 -22.85 11.61 5.71
C LYS A 411 -24.04 12.46 5.23
N SER A 412 -25.11 12.61 6.01
CA SER A 412 -26.33 13.29 5.53
C SER A 412 -26.45 14.78 5.90
N THR A 413 -25.43 15.40 6.49
CA THR A 413 -25.50 16.82 6.92
C THR A 413 -24.65 17.79 6.10
N ASN A 414 -24.03 17.37 5.00
CA ASN A 414 -23.38 18.28 4.06
C ASN A 414 -23.96 18.04 2.65
N SER A 415 -25.17 18.55 2.44
CA SER A 415 -25.69 18.95 1.13
C SER A 415 -25.35 20.41 0.89
#